data_AF-E7E8K7-F1
#
_entry.id   AF-E7E8K7-F1
#
_cell.length_a   1.000
_cell.length_b   1.000
_cell.length_c   1.000
_cell.angle_alpha   90.00
_cell.angle_beta   90.00
_cell.angle_gamma   90.00
#
_symmetry.space_group_name_H-M   'P 1'
#
loop_
_entity.id
_entity.type
_entity.pdbx_description
1 polymer ?
#
loop_
_entity_poly.entity_id
_entity_poly.type
_entity_poly.pdbx_seq_one_letter_code
_entity_poly.pdbx_strand_id
1 'polypeptide(L)'
;LLPELKVLQKTLADKAEAYRDIVKIGRTHLQDATPLTLGQEISGWAAMLSHSVRHIEAILPHLCELALGGTAVGTGLNTHPEYAVRVANEIAALTCQPFITAPNKFESLGTCDALVHGHGALKGLAASLMKIANDVRWLSSGPRCGIGEISIPENEPGSSIMPGKVNPTQCEAMTMLCAQVMGNDVAINIG
;
A
#
# COMPACT_ATOMS: atom_id res chain seq x y z
N LEU A 1 -6.60 -4.08 4.88
CA LEU A 1 -5.47 -3.28 4.34
C LEU A 1 -4.88 -2.34 5.37
N LEU A 2 -5.58 -1.27 5.79
CA LEU A 2 -5.03 -0.25 6.69
C LEU A 2 -4.45 -0.80 8.01
N PRO A 3 -5.08 -1.78 8.71
CA PRO A 3 -4.49 -2.35 9.92
C PRO A 3 -3.12 -2.98 9.69
N GLU A 4 -3.00 -3.85 8.68
CA GLU A 4 -1.74 -4.52 8.33
C GLU A 4 -0.67 -3.53 7.84
N LEU A 5 -1.08 -2.49 7.11
CA LEU A 5 -0.16 -1.43 6.69
C LEU A 5 0.38 -0.65 7.90
N LYS A 6 -0.46 -0.39 8.92
CA LYS A 6 -0.04 0.24 10.18
C LYS A 6 0.89 -0.67 10.98
N VAL A 7 0.67 -1.99 10.98
CA VAL A 7 1.59 -2.97 11.59
C VAL A 7 2.96 -2.93 10.92
N LEU A 8 3.01 -2.94 9.58
CA LEU A 8 4.27 -2.86 8.84
C LEU A 8 4.97 -1.51 9.08
N GLN A 9 4.24 -0.40 9.02
CA GLN A 9 4.78 0.93 9.29
C GLN A 9 5.39 1.01 10.69
N LYS A 10 4.69 0.51 11.70
CA LYS A 10 5.19 0.48 13.08
C LYS A 10 6.43 -0.40 13.18
N THR A 11 6.44 -1.57 12.56
CA THR A 11 7.59 -2.48 12.56
C THR A 11 8.84 -1.80 11.98
N LEU A 12 8.69 -1.05 10.89
CA LEU A 12 9.79 -0.29 10.30
C LEU A 12 10.21 0.90 11.18
N ALA A 13 9.27 1.60 11.80
CA ALA A 13 9.57 2.68 12.73
C ALA A 13 10.36 2.19 13.96
N ASP A 14 9.94 1.06 14.55
CA ASP A 14 10.62 0.43 15.68
C ASP A 14 12.05 -0.03 15.28
N LYS A 15 12.22 -0.53 14.05
CA LYS A 15 13.54 -0.87 13.50
C LYS A 15 14.41 0.35 13.21
N ALA A 16 13.82 1.44 12.74
CA ALA A 16 14.53 2.69 12.53
C ALA A 16 15.13 3.22 13.84
N GLU A 17 14.36 3.16 14.93
CA GLU A 17 14.84 3.54 16.26
C GLU A 17 15.91 2.56 16.77
N ALA A 18 15.69 1.25 16.64
CA ALA A 18 16.65 0.25 17.09
C ALA A 18 18.02 0.35 16.40
N TYR A 19 18.07 0.86 15.17
CA TYR A 19 19.29 0.97 14.36
C TYR A 19 19.78 2.43 14.18
N ARG A 20 19.30 3.35 15.02
CA ARG A 20 19.62 4.79 14.96
C ARG A 20 21.11 5.11 15.09
N ASP A 21 21.89 4.26 15.76
CA ASP A 21 23.31 4.50 16.02
C ASP A 21 24.24 3.74 15.07
N ILE A 22 23.69 2.90 14.18
CA ILE A 22 24.48 2.12 13.22
C ILE A 22 24.80 2.99 12.01
N VAL A 23 26.02 3.52 11.95
CA VAL A 23 26.51 4.30 10.80
C VAL A 23 26.85 3.37 9.63
N LYS A 24 26.39 3.73 8.43
CA LYS A 24 26.65 3.04 7.16
C LYS A 24 26.99 4.03 6.04
N ILE A 25 27.51 3.50 4.93
CA ILE A 25 27.74 4.30 3.73
C ILE A 25 26.41 4.56 3.00
N GLY A 26 26.18 5.79 2.55
CA GLY A 26 25.09 6.09 1.63
C GLY A 26 25.44 5.67 0.21
N ARG A 27 24.42 5.38 -0.61
CA ARG A 27 24.61 5.15 -2.05
C ARG A 27 23.63 5.96 -2.88
N THR A 28 24.14 6.77 -3.80
CA THR A 28 23.34 7.47 -4.82
C THR A 28 23.83 7.02 -6.19
N HIS A 29 22.93 6.76 -7.13
CA HIS A 29 23.29 6.13 -8.42
C HIS A 29 24.08 4.81 -8.27
N LEU A 30 23.87 4.08 -7.16
CA LEU A 30 24.63 2.89 -6.76
C LEU A 30 26.14 3.13 -6.48
N GLN A 31 26.59 4.38 -6.42
CA GLN A 31 27.96 4.77 -6.08
C GLN A 31 28.07 5.14 -4.59
N ASP A 32 29.26 5.00 -4.02
CA ASP A 32 29.55 5.40 -2.64
C ASP A 32 29.31 6.92 -2.46
N ALA A 33 28.65 7.28 -1.36
CA ALA A 33 28.30 8.66 -1.00
C ALA A 33 28.70 8.98 0.44
N THR A 34 28.16 10.06 1.02
CA THR A 34 28.42 10.39 2.43
C THR A 34 27.67 9.44 3.37
N PRO A 35 28.17 9.26 4.61
CA PRO A 35 27.51 8.38 5.59
C PRO A 35 26.12 8.86 6.03
N LEU A 36 25.31 7.90 6.45
CA LEU A 36 24.06 8.08 7.22
C LEU A 36 23.93 6.90 8.20
N THR A 37 22.93 6.93 9.07
CA THR A 37 22.62 5.77 9.92
C THR A 37 21.64 4.83 9.22
N LEU A 38 21.71 3.53 9.54
CA LEU A 38 20.72 2.55 9.09
C LEU A 38 19.32 2.94 9.59
N GLY A 39 19.22 3.49 10.80
CA GLY A 39 17.98 4.06 11.31
C GLY A 39 17.40 5.17 10.43
N GLN A 40 18.23 6.11 9.94
CA GLN A 40 17.79 7.14 9.01
C GLN A 40 17.27 6.55 7.68
N GLU A 41 17.95 5.55 7.13
CA GLU A 41 17.51 4.87 5.91
C GLU A 41 16.11 4.23 6.08
N ILE A 42 15.92 3.45 7.16
CA ILE A 42 14.64 2.79 7.46
C ILE A 42 13.55 3.81 7.82
N SER A 43 13.91 4.94 8.45
CA SER A 43 12.95 6.02 8.73
C SER A 43 12.28 6.55 7.46
N GLY A 44 13.01 6.58 6.34
CA GLY A 44 12.46 6.93 5.03
C GLY A 44 11.42 5.93 4.55
N TRP A 45 11.65 4.62 4.77
CA TRP A 45 10.67 3.57 4.46
C TRP A 45 9.41 3.69 5.33
N ALA A 46 9.57 3.91 6.64
CA ALA A 46 8.45 4.11 7.55
C ALA A 46 7.62 5.37 7.18
N ALA A 47 8.29 6.45 6.77
CA ALA A 47 7.63 7.66 6.30
C ALA A 47 6.81 7.40 5.03
N MET A 48 7.35 6.66 4.04
CA MET A 48 6.61 6.28 2.83
C MET A 48 5.27 5.61 3.19
N LEU A 49 5.28 4.63 4.10
CA LEU A 49 4.06 3.92 4.51
C LEU A 49 3.09 4.83 5.29
N SER A 50 3.59 5.75 6.12
CA SER A 50 2.77 6.76 6.80
C SER A 50 2.04 7.68 5.80
N HIS A 51 2.73 8.10 4.74
CA HIS A 51 2.11 8.84 3.64
C HIS A 51 1.06 7.99 2.90
N SER A 52 1.37 6.73 2.60
CA SER A 52 0.41 5.82 1.95
C SER A 52 -0.87 5.63 2.77
N VAL A 53 -0.76 5.48 4.10
CA VAL A 53 -1.94 5.41 4.99
C VAL A 53 -2.83 6.64 4.81
N ARG A 54 -2.24 7.85 4.85
CA ARG A 54 -3.01 9.10 4.69
C ARG A 54 -3.67 9.21 3.33
N HIS A 55 -2.97 8.80 2.27
CA HIS A 55 -3.56 8.80 0.92
C HIS A 55 -4.75 7.83 0.82
N ILE A 56 -4.64 6.65 1.43
CA ILE A 56 -5.73 5.65 1.44
C ILE A 56 -6.90 6.11 2.34
N GLU A 57 -6.64 6.79 3.45
CA GLU A 57 -7.71 7.34 4.28
C GLU A 57 -8.44 8.50 3.56
N ALA A 58 -7.72 9.29 2.77
CA ALA A 58 -8.28 10.43 2.03
C ALA A 58 -9.24 10.04 0.89
N ILE A 59 -9.15 8.82 0.35
CA ILE A 59 -10.07 8.34 -0.69
C ILE A 59 -11.39 7.80 -0.12
N LEU A 60 -11.45 7.50 1.19
CA LEU A 60 -12.61 6.85 1.81
C LEU A 60 -13.91 7.65 1.68
N PRO A 61 -13.94 8.99 1.81
CA PRO A 61 -15.19 9.74 1.68
C PRO A 61 -15.90 9.49 0.34
N HIS A 62 -15.18 9.54 -0.77
CA HIS A 62 -15.76 9.33 -2.10
C HIS A 62 -16.18 7.87 -2.31
N LEU A 63 -15.41 6.91 -1.78
CA LEU A 63 -15.79 5.48 -1.81
C LEU A 63 -17.02 5.15 -0.96
N CYS A 64 -17.33 5.98 0.04
CA CYS A 64 -18.51 5.80 0.90
C CYS A 64 -19.80 6.38 0.30
N GLU A 65 -19.73 6.98 -0.89
CA GLU A 65 -20.90 7.50 -1.60
C GLU A 65 -21.62 6.39 -2.36
N LEU A 66 -22.87 6.12 -1.99
CA LEU A 66 -23.67 5.04 -2.55
C LEU A 66 -24.60 5.52 -3.66
N ALA A 67 -24.53 4.86 -4.83
CA ALA A 67 -25.41 5.10 -5.98
C ALA A 67 -26.88 4.64 -5.75
N LEU A 68 -27.15 3.90 -4.68
CA LEU A 68 -28.49 3.41 -4.30
C LEU A 68 -29.53 4.55 -4.30
N GLY A 69 -30.68 4.27 -4.89
CA GLY A 69 -31.76 5.26 -5.10
C GLY A 69 -31.66 6.04 -6.42
N GLY A 70 -30.56 5.94 -7.17
CA GLY A 70 -30.49 6.46 -8.53
C GLY A 70 -31.35 5.68 -9.53
N THR A 71 -31.72 4.43 -9.22
CA THR A 71 -32.49 3.51 -10.07
C THR A 71 -31.81 3.30 -11.43
N ALA A 72 -32.54 3.24 -12.55
CA ALA A 72 -32.00 2.85 -13.84
C ALA A 72 -30.97 3.84 -14.41
N VAL A 73 -31.18 5.15 -14.24
CA VAL A 73 -30.41 6.20 -14.93
C VAL A 73 -30.09 7.41 -14.06
N GLY A 74 -30.24 7.30 -12.75
CA GLY A 74 -29.92 8.36 -11.78
C GLY A 74 -31.10 9.26 -11.38
N THR A 75 -32.25 9.16 -12.05
CA THR A 75 -33.43 10.00 -11.79
C THR A 75 -34.21 9.62 -10.53
N GLY A 76 -34.00 8.41 -10.00
CA GLY A 76 -34.83 7.87 -8.91
C GLY A 76 -36.23 7.44 -9.33
N LEU A 77 -36.51 7.25 -10.62
CA LEU A 77 -37.82 6.80 -11.08
C LEU A 77 -38.19 5.44 -10.46
N ASN A 78 -39.42 5.33 -9.94
CA ASN A 78 -39.93 4.15 -9.22
C ASN A 78 -39.23 3.88 -7.88
N THR A 79 -38.61 4.88 -7.25
CA THR A 79 -38.14 4.78 -5.86
C THR A 79 -38.94 5.70 -4.93
N HIS A 80 -39.02 5.34 -3.65
CA HIS A 80 -39.59 6.23 -2.64
C HIS A 80 -38.62 7.41 -2.41
N PRO A 81 -39.08 8.67 -2.27
CA PRO A 81 -38.20 9.84 -2.14
C PRO A 81 -37.15 9.73 -1.02
N GLU A 82 -37.46 9.00 0.04
CA GLU A 82 -36.58 8.80 1.20
C GLU A 82 -35.73 7.52 1.14
N TYR A 83 -35.92 6.68 0.12
CA TYR A 83 -35.28 5.36 0.02
C TYR A 83 -33.76 5.46 0.10
N ALA A 84 -33.16 6.35 -0.69
CA ALA A 84 -31.70 6.46 -0.83
C ALA A 84 -31.01 6.78 0.50
N VAL A 85 -31.55 7.76 1.24
CA VAL A 85 -31.01 8.20 2.54
C VAL A 85 -31.25 7.14 3.60
N ARG A 86 -32.47 6.57 3.68
CA ARG A 86 -32.81 5.55 4.69
C ARG A 86 -31.94 4.30 4.53
N VAL A 87 -31.75 3.82 3.30
CA VAL A 87 -30.92 2.63 3.05
C VAL A 87 -29.45 2.91 3.29
N ALA A 88 -28.93 4.08 2.91
CA ALA A 88 -27.54 4.45 3.22
C ALA A 88 -27.29 4.48 4.74
N ASN A 89 -28.22 5.05 5.52
CA ASN A 89 -28.13 5.06 6.98
C ASN A 89 -28.20 3.65 7.58
N GLU A 90 -29.06 2.77 7.05
CA GLU A 90 -29.13 1.37 7.49
C GLU A 90 -27.82 0.63 7.20
N ILE A 91 -27.25 0.81 6.00
CA ILE A 91 -25.95 0.22 5.64
C ILE A 91 -24.84 0.77 6.55
N ALA A 92 -24.83 2.08 6.82
CA ALA A 92 -23.87 2.71 7.73
C ALA A 92 -23.97 2.12 9.15
N ALA A 93 -25.19 1.94 9.67
CA ALA A 93 -25.44 1.34 10.98
C ALA A 93 -24.98 -0.13 11.03
N LEU A 94 -25.32 -0.93 10.03
CA LEU A 94 -24.96 -2.36 9.98
C LEU A 94 -23.45 -2.59 9.86
N THR A 95 -22.76 -1.75 9.08
CA THR A 95 -21.32 -1.90 8.80
C THR A 95 -20.43 -1.11 9.75
N CYS A 96 -21.02 -0.18 10.52
CA CYS A 96 -20.28 0.82 11.31
C CYS A 96 -19.30 1.65 10.44
N GLN A 97 -19.68 1.92 9.19
CA GLN A 97 -18.90 2.73 8.24
C GLN A 97 -19.68 3.98 7.83
N PRO A 98 -19.01 5.07 7.45
CA PRO A 98 -19.66 6.36 7.17
C PRO A 98 -20.29 6.42 5.76
N PHE A 99 -21.05 5.38 5.38
CA PHE A 99 -21.74 5.36 4.10
C PHE A 99 -22.81 6.44 4.03
N ILE A 100 -22.84 7.14 2.90
CA ILE A 100 -23.84 8.17 2.60
C ILE A 100 -24.44 7.92 1.22
N THR A 101 -25.58 8.53 0.95
CA THR A 101 -26.11 8.52 -0.43
C THR A 101 -25.30 9.49 -1.29
N ALA A 102 -24.93 9.09 -2.51
CA ALA A 102 -24.15 9.96 -3.40
C ALA A 102 -24.91 11.26 -3.72
N PRO A 103 -24.26 12.44 -3.66
CA PRO A 103 -24.94 13.71 -3.89
C PRO A 103 -25.43 13.86 -5.33
N ASN A 104 -24.75 13.23 -6.30
CA ASN A 104 -25.17 13.19 -7.69
C ASN A 104 -25.26 11.74 -8.19
N LYS A 105 -26.49 11.28 -8.47
CA LYS A 105 -26.71 9.89 -8.93
C LYS A 105 -26.31 9.64 -10.37
N PHE A 106 -26.26 10.67 -11.20
CA PHE A 106 -25.83 10.54 -12.60
C PHE A 106 -24.33 10.30 -12.68
N GLU A 107 -23.54 11.00 -11.86
CA GLU A 107 -22.10 10.75 -11.74
C GLU A 107 -21.86 9.32 -11.22
N SER A 108 -22.45 8.96 -10.08
CA SER A 108 -22.20 7.66 -9.44
C SER A 108 -22.63 6.44 -10.27
N LEU A 109 -23.43 6.63 -11.32
CA LEU A 109 -23.86 5.60 -12.27
C LEU A 109 -23.17 5.72 -13.64
N GLY A 110 -22.72 6.92 -13.99
CA GLY A 110 -22.12 7.24 -15.29
C GLY A 110 -20.60 7.05 -15.31
N THR A 111 -19.95 7.04 -14.14
CA THR A 111 -18.51 6.80 -14.01
C THR A 111 -18.19 5.98 -12.75
N CYS A 112 -16.92 5.60 -12.61
CA CYS A 112 -16.36 4.92 -11.45
C CYS A 112 -15.17 5.71 -10.87
N ASP A 113 -15.24 7.05 -10.89
CA ASP A 113 -14.14 7.94 -10.51
C ASP A 113 -13.62 7.67 -9.09
N ALA A 114 -14.51 7.35 -8.14
CA ALA A 114 -14.13 6.95 -6.78
C ALA A 114 -13.20 5.71 -6.78
N LEU A 115 -13.47 4.71 -7.63
CA LEU A 115 -12.67 3.50 -7.75
C LEU A 115 -11.36 3.76 -8.49
N VAL A 116 -11.40 4.55 -9.57
CA VAL A 116 -10.21 4.96 -10.33
C VAL A 116 -9.22 5.72 -9.42
N HIS A 117 -9.72 6.74 -8.71
CA HIS A 117 -8.91 7.49 -7.76
C HIS A 117 -8.43 6.62 -6.59
N GLY A 118 -9.32 5.75 -6.09
CA GLY A 118 -9.00 4.83 -5.01
C GLY A 118 -7.88 3.86 -5.36
N HIS A 119 -7.91 3.28 -6.56
CA HIS A 119 -6.85 2.40 -7.02
C HIS A 119 -5.54 3.15 -7.29
N GLY A 120 -5.60 4.41 -7.71
CA GLY A 120 -4.42 5.28 -7.81
C GLY A 120 -3.65 5.40 -6.49
N ALA A 121 -4.34 5.46 -5.34
CA ALA A 121 -3.71 5.44 -4.02
C ALA A 121 -3.03 4.09 -3.73
N LEU A 122 -3.64 2.97 -4.15
CA LEU A 122 -3.06 1.63 -4.02
C LEU A 122 -1.82 1.44 -4.91
N LYS A 123 -1.83 1.97 -6.13
CA LYS A 123 -0.63 2.04 -6.98
C LYS A 123 0.48 2.83 -6.29
N GLY A 124 0.15 3.97 -5.66
CA GLY A 124 1.11 4.75 -4.88
C GLY A 124 1.77 3.92 -3.77
N LEU A 125 0.98 3.16 -3.02
CA LEU A 125 1.49 2.20 -2.03
C LEU A 125 2.38 1.12 -2.67
N ALA A 126 1.97 0.54 -3.81
CA ALA A 126 2.76 -0.47 -4.52
C ALA A 126 4.13 0.07 -4.98
N ALA A 127 4.21 1.32 -5.42
CA ALA A 127 5.49 1.95 -5.76
C ALA A 127 6.43 2.07 -4.55
N SER A 128 5.89 2.47 -3.39
CA SER A 128 6.66 2.53 -2.13
C SER A 128 7.11 1.13 -1.67
N LEU A 129 6.22 0.14 -1.67
CA LEU A 129 6.55 -1.24 -1.29
C LEU A 129 7.58 -1.88 -2.23
N MET A 130 7.47 -1.62 -3.53
CA MET A 130 8.47 -2.05 -4.52
C MET A 130 9.86 -1.49 -4.16
N LYS A 131 9.97 -0.20 -3.83
CA LYS A 131 11.23 0.43 -3.43
C LYS A 131 11.79 -0.21 -2.16
N ILE A 132 10.97 -0.34 -1.11
CA ILE A 132 11.38 -0.89 0.18
C ILE A 132 11.86 -2.35 0.04
N ALA A 133 11.09 -3.20 -0.65
CA ALA A 133 11.46 -4.60 -0.88
C ALA A 133 12.75 -4.73 -1.70
N ASN A 134 12.97 -3.83 -2.67
CA ASN A 134 14.20 -3.77 -3.44
C ASN A 134 15.41 -3.40 -2.58
N ASP A 135 15.29 -2.39 -1.73
CA ASP A 135 16.37 -2.00 -0.82
C ASP A 135 16.73 -3.17 0.10
N VAL A 136 15.73 -3.79 0.75
CA VAL A 136 15.97 -4.90 1.69
C VAL A 136 16.71 -6.05 1.00
N ARG A 137 16.26 -6.51 -0.18
CA ARG A 137 16.91 -7.62 -0.89
C ARG A 137 18.33 -7.30 -1.38
N TRP A 138 18.60 -6.04 -1.75
CA TRP A 138 19.94 -5.61 -2.15
C TRP A 138 20.86 -5.51 -0.94
N LEU A 139 20.42 -4.88 0.14
CA LEU A 139 21.19 -4.76 1.38
C LEU A 139 21.49 -6.12 2.01
N SER A 140 20.62 -7.11 1.84
CA SER A 140 20.83 -8.48 2.30
C SER A 140 21.55 -9.40 1.31
N SER A 141 21.95 -8.90 0.14
CA SER A 141 22.60 -9.73 -0.89
C SER A 141 23.98 -10.22 -0.41
N GLY A 142 24.27 -11.50 -0.57
CA GLY A 142 25.47 -12.12 0.01
C GLY A 142 25.49 -13.64 -0.14
N PRO A 143 26.25 -14.38 0.70
CA PRO A 143 26.92 -13.89 1.91
C PRO A 143 28.31 -13.27 1.69
N ARG A 144 28.88 -13.37 0.48
CA ARG A 144 30.26 -12.89 0.20
C ARG A 144 30.41 -11.99 -1.01
N CYS A 145 29.53 -12.13 -2.00
CA CYS A 145 29.65 -11.48 -3.30
C CYS A 145 28.54 -10.45 -3.56
N GLY A 146 28.05 -9.82 -2.50
CA GLY A 146 26.97 -8.81 -2.53
C GLY A 146 27.28 -7.63 -1.61
N ILE A 147 26.25 -6.89 -1.21
CA ILE A 147 26.36 -5.76 -0.27
C ILE A 147 26.51 -6.26 1.17
N GLY A 148 25.64 -7.17 1.61
CA GLY A 148 25.75 -7.87 2.90
C GLY A 148 25.67 -6.98 4.14
N GLU A 149 24.97 -5.84 4.08
CA GLU A 149 24.86 -4.89 5.20
C GLU A 149 23.80 -5.29 6.24
N ILE A 150 22.78 -6.05 5.84
CA ILE A 150 21.74 -6.56 6.75
C ILE A 150 21.55 -8.06 6.59
N SER A 151 21.06 -8.72 7.64
CA SER A 151 20.60 -10.11 7.59
C SER A 151 19.08 -10.18 7.65
N ILE A 152 18.50 -11.13 6.92
CA ILE A 152 17.07 -11.42 6.90
C ILE A 152 16.81 -12.84 7.46
N PRO A 153 15.63 -13.11 8.04
CA PRO A 153 15.31 -14.45 8.55
C PRO A 153 15.32 -15.52 7.45
N GLU A 154 15.83 -16.70 7.79
CA GLU A 154 15.74 -17.91 6.98
C GLU A 154 14.36 -18.57 7.21
N ASN A 155 13.43 -18.41 6.25
CA ASN A 155 12.06 -18.94 6.38
C ASN A 155 11.85 -20.24 5.60
N GLU A 156 12.50 -20.39 4.45
CA GLU A 156 12.51 -21.62 3.68
C GLU A 156 13.78 -22.43 3.99
N PRO A 157 13.72 -23.78 4.01
CA PRO A 157 14.91 -24.58 4.22
C PRO A 157 15.93 -24.28 3.12
N GLY A 158 17.01 -23.59 3.49
CA GLY A 158 18.18 -23.44 2.65
C GLY A 158 18.71 -24.83 2.28
N SER A 159 19.26 -24.97 1.08
CA SER A 159 19.91 -26.22 0.71
C SER A 159 21.00 -26.54 1.74
N SER A 160 20.99 -27.74 2.33
CA SER A 160 21.96 -28.16 3.34
C SER A 160 23.41 -28.11 2.85
N ILE A 161 23.62 -27.98 1.54
CA ILE A 161 24.91 -27.81 0.88
C ILE A 161 25.42 -26.35 0.84
N MET A 162 24.58 -25.35 1.13
CA MET A 162 24.91 -23.92 1.03
C MET A 162 24.63 -23.17 2.34
N PRO A 163 25.48 -23.32 3.38
CA PRO A 163 25.32 -22.61 4.65
C PRO A 163 25.31 -21.08 4.48
N GLY A 164 24.38 -20.40 5.15
CA GLY A 164 24.24 -18.94 5.14
C GLY A 164 23.67 -18.35 3.85
N LYS A 165 23.22 -19.19 2.91
CA LYS A 165 22.46 -18.72 1.74
C LYS A 165 21.00 -18.51 2.14
N VAL A 166 20.58 -17.25 2.15
CA VAL A 166 19.19 -16.85 2.39
C VAL A 166 18.63 -16.17 1.15
N ASN A 167 17.58 -16.72 0.58
CA ASN A 167 16.88 -16.06 -0.53
C ASN A 167 15.86 -15.06 0.05
N PRO A 168 15.73 -13.85 -0.50
CA PRO A 168 14.76 -12.86 -0.04
C PRO A 168 13.36 -13.12 -0.62
N THR A 169 12.82 -14.33 -0.44
CA THR A 169 11.57 -14.84 -1.04
C THR A 169 10.36 -13.94 -0.77
N GLN A 170 10.27 -13.36 0.43
CA GLN A 170 9.21 -12.40 0.77
C GLN A 170 9.34 -11.09 0.00
N CYS A 171 10.56 -10.62 -0.26
CA CYS A 171 10.79 -9.45 -1.12
C CYS A 171 10.41 -9.78 -2.57
N GLU A 172 10.76 -10.97 -3.06
CA GLU A 172 10.39 -11.43 -4.40
C GLU A 172 8.86 -11.44 -4.57
N ALA A 173 8.14 -12.09 -3.64
CA ALA A 173 6.68 -12.10 -3.62
C ALA A 173 6.08 -10.69 -3.57
N MET A 174 6.61 -9.81 -2.70
CA MET A 174 6.17 -8.41 -2.61
C MET A 174 6.34 -7.68 -3.95
N THR A 175 7.49 -7.83 -4.61
CA THR A 175 7.75 -7.17 -5.89
C THR A 175 6.84 -7.69 -7.02
N MET A 176 6.52 -9.00 -7.03
CA MET A 176 5.54 -9.56 -7.97
C MET A 176 4.14 -8.97 -7.77
N LEU A 177 3.69 -8.89 -6.51
CA LEU A 177 2.39 -8.28 -6.17
C LEU A 177 2.35 -6.80 -6.55
N CYS A 178 3.44 -6.06 -6.32
CA CYS A 178 3.51 -4.65 -6.71
C CYS A 178 3.38 -4.46 -8.23
N ALA A 179 4.04 -5.32 -9.04
CA ALA A 179 3.89 -5.31 -10.49
C ALA A 179 2.45 -5.63 -10.92
N GLN A 180 1.80 -6.59 -10.26
CA GLN A 180 0.40 -6.93 -10.52
C GLN A 180 -0.53 -5.75 -10.24
N VAL A 181 -0.35 -5.05 -9.11
CA VAL A 181 -1.13 -3.84 -8.78
C VAL A 181 -0.94 -2.76 -9.84
N MET A 182 0.29 -2.54 -10.32
CA MET A 182 0.54 -1.56 -11.39
C MET A 182 -0.16 -1.94 -12.70
N GLY A 183 -0.19 -3.23 -13.07
CA GLY A 183 -0.96 -3.72 -14.21
C GLY A 183 -2.47 -3.53 -14.04
N ASN A 184 -2.99 -3.86 -12.86
CA ASN A 184 -4.40 -3.68 -12.52
C ASN A 184 -4.83 -2.21 -12.59
N ASP A 185 -3.95 -1.27 -12.20
CA ASP A 185 -4.23 0.17 -12.29
C ASP A 185 -4.51 0.60 -13.72
N VAL A 186 -3.74 0.09 -14.70
CA VAL A 186 -3.97 0.40 -16.12
C VAL A 186 -5.34 -0.13 -16.57
N ALA A 187 -5.69 -1.35 -16.19
CA ALA A 187 -6.99 -1.92 -16.53
C ALA A 187 -8.15 -1.08 -15.95
N ILE A 188 -8.08 -0.75 -14.65
CA ILE A 188 -9.11 0.03 -13.94
C ILE A 188 -9.28 1.44 -14.51
N ASN A 189 -8.20 2.06 -15.01
CA ASN A 189 -8.31 3.37 -15.68
C ASN A 189 -9.05 3.31 -17.02
N ILE A 190 -9.16 2.14 -17.65
CA ILE A 190 -9.75 1.95 -18.98
C ILE A 190 -11.19 1.43 -18.89
N GLY A 191 -11.48 0.47 -18.01
CA GLY A 191 -12.80 -0.14 -17.87
C GLY A 191 -12.86 -1.32 -16.91
#